data_AF-A0AAD3S1P8-F1
#
_entry.id   AF-A0AAD3S1P8-F1
#
_cell.length_a   1.000
_cell.length_b   1.000
_cell.length_c   1.000
_cell.angle_alpha   90.00
_cell.angle_beta   90.00
_cell.angle_gamma   90.00
#
_symmetry.space_group_name_H-M   'P 1'
#
loop_
_entity.id
_entity.type
_entity.pdbx_description
1 polymer ?
#
loop_
_entity_poly.entity_id
_entity_poly.type
_entity_poly.pdbx_seq_one_letter_code
_entity_poly.pdbx_strand_id
1 'polypeptide(L)'
;MVKSRVLIIGATGNLGYHIAKASVESSHPTFALVRESSNSLPHKTDKLRTLTNAGAILLKGSLEDERSIVDAVKQVDVVICAIPSRQVLEQKLLIRVIKQVGCIKRFIPSEFGLDPDRIQISGMDYGFYSRKAEIRRLIEAGGIPYTYISCNFLMSYLLPSIVQPGVKTPPKDKVTVFGDGNVKGIFVKEVDVATFTICAVDDPRTLNKVVYLRPPGNCISLNELIELWESKINKNLEKTYVPEEELLGKIKETPYPDNMELIFIYSAFVKGDQTYFDIESSGDVEGTKLYPHVKYTTIGEFLDTLL
;
A
#
# COMPACT_ATOMS: atom_id res chain seq x y z
N MET A 1 10.23 -3.67 -26.79
CA MET A 1 9.53 -4.86 -26.24
C MET A 1 8.06 -4.51 -26.15
N VAL A 2 7.14 -5.41 -26.53
CA VAL A 2 5.70 -5.14 -26.43
C VAL A 2 5.32 -5.08 -24.94
N LYS A 3 4.63 -4.02 -24.52
CA LYS A 3 4.17 -3.84 -23.12
C LYS A 3 3.03 -4.80 -22.79
N SER A 4 3.04 -5.39 -21.60
CA SER A 4 1.95 -6.25 -21.13
C SER A 4 0.62 -5.49 -21.03
N ARG A 5 -0.48 -6.16 -21.37
CA ARG A 5 -1.84 -5.68 -21.10
C ARG A 5 -2.14 -5.85 -19.62
N VAL A 6 -2.55 -4.79 -18.93
CA VAL A 6 -2.69 -4.77 -17.47
C VAL A 6 -4.16 -4.56 -17.09
N LEU A 7 -4.72 -5.48 -16.31
CA LEU A 7 -6.03 -5.30 -15.65
C LEU A 7 -5.83 -4.75 -14.25
N ILE A 8 -6.53 -3.67 -13.91
CA ILE A 8 -6.51 -3.05 -12.59
C ILE A 8 -7.88 -3.16 -11.94
N ILE A 9 -7.92 -3.85 -10.81
CA ILE A 9 -9.12 -4.01 -9.99
C ILE A 9 -9.01 -3.07 -8.80
N GLY A 10 -10.01 -2.19 -8.62
CA GLY A 10 -9.95 -1.13 -7.61
C GLY A 10 -9.38 0.20 -8.13
N ALA A 11 -9.44 0.45 -9.45
CA ALA A 11 -8.89 1.64 -10.11
C ALA A 11 -9.46 3.00 -9.63
N THR A 12 -10.54 3.02 -8.85
CA THR A 12 -11.11 4.26 -8.27
C THR A 12 -10.67 4.52 -6.82
N GLY A 13 -9.98 3.57 -6.21
CA GLY A 13 -9.44 3.69 -4.85
C GLY A 13 -8.35 4.76 -4.71
N ASN A 14 -7.81 4.91 -3.50
CA ASN A 14 -6.71 5.84 -3.24
C ASN A 14 -5.49 5.48 -4.08
N LEU A 15 -4.92 4.29 -3.86
CA LEU A 15 -3.76 3.81 -4.58
C LEU A 15 -4.08 3.32 -6.00
N GLY A 16 -5.16 2.54 -6.17
CA GLY A 16 -5.50 1.93 -7.47
C GLY A 16 -5.67 2.95 -8.61
N TYR A 17 -6.12 4.17 -8.30
CA TYR A 17 -6.18 5.26 -9.27
C TYR A 17 -4.79 5.67 -9.78
N HIS A 18 -3.83 5.83 -8.88
CA HIS A 18 -2.45 6.16 -9.25
C HIS A 18 -1.79 5.02 -10.03
N ILE A 19 -2.04 3.75 -9.66
CA ILE A 19 -1.56 2.59 -10.42
C ILE A 19 -2.09 2.61 -11.86
N ALA A 20 -3.39 2.88 -12.04
CA ALA A 20 -3.99 2.95 -13.38
C ALA A 20 -3.43 4.07 -14.23
N LYS A 21 -3.26 5.25 -13.62
CA LYS A 21 -2.63 6.37 -14.30
C LYS A 21 -1.18 6.06 -14.70
N ALA A 22 -0.36 5.53 -13.78
CA ALA A 22 1.03 5.18 -14.04
C ALA A 22 1.17 4.08 -15.11
N SER A 23 0.25 3.11 -15.14
CA SER A 23 0.19 2.05 -16.15
C SER A 23 0.01 2.63 -17.55
N VAL A 24 -0.95 3.54 -17.71
CA VAL A 24 -1.22 4.23 -18.97
C VAL A 24 -0.05 5.10 -19.39
N GLU A 25 0.50 5.90 -18.48
CA GLU A 25 1.66 6.77 -18.73
C GLU A 25 2.91 5.97 -19.13
N SER A 26 3.05 4.74 -18.61
CA SER A 26 4.09 3.78 -18.98
C SER A 26 3.78 2.99 -20.26
N SER A 27 2.74 3.42 -21.01
CA SER A 27 2.31 2.85 -22.30
C SER A 27 1.84 1.39 -22.23
N HIS A 28 1.40 0.91 -21.07
CA HIS A 28 0.72 -0.38 -20.99
C HIS A 28 -0.73 -0.24 -21.47
N PRO A 29 -1.23 -1.12 -22.36
CA PRO A 29 -2.67 -1.23 -22.60
C PRO A 29 -3.37 -1.54 -21.28
N THR A 30 -4.13 -0.58 -20.76
CA THR A 30 -4.62 -0.61 -19.38
C THR A 30 -6.13 -0.79 -19.36
N PHE A 31 -6.57 -1.80 -18.63
CA PHE A 31 -7.97 -2.14 -18.42
C PHE A 31 -8.31 -1.87 -16.95
N ALA A 32 -9.42 -1.20 -16.68
CA ALA A 32 -9.91 -0.96 -15.32
C ALA A 32 -11.22 -1.72 -15.11
N LEU A 33 -11.26 -2.62 -14.12
CA LEU A 33 -12.50 -3.30 -13.74
C LEU A 33 -13.35 -2.37 -12.86
N VAL A 34 -14.57 -2.09 -13.29
CA VAL A 34 -15.48 -1.12 -12.67
C VAL A 34 -16.82 -1.78 -12.36
N ARG A 35 -17.26 -1.65 -11.11
CA ARG A 35 -18.61 -2.07 -10.68
C ARG A 35 -19.66 -1.10 -11.22
N GLU A 36 -20.85 -1.60 -11.54
CA GLU A 36 -21.98 -0.78 -12.01
C GLU A 36 -22.29 0.39 -11.04
N SER A 37 -22.19 0.13 -9.72
CA SER A 37 -22.36 1.14 -8.66
C SER A 37 -21.29 2.22 -8.60
N SER A 38 -20.21 2.13 -9.39
CA SER A 38 -19.17 3.17 -9.41
C SER A 38 -19.62 4.44 -10.12
N ASN A 39 -20.63 4.35 -11.00
CA ASN A 39 -21.18 5.48 -11.75
C ASN A 39 -22.11 6.37 -10.90
N SER A 40 -22.56 5.90 -9.73
CA SER A 40 -23.47 6.65 -8.86
C SER A 40 -22.76 7.60 -7.89
N LEU A 41 -21.43 7.62 -7.86
CA LEU A 41 -20.64 8.48 -6.98
C LEU A 41 -19.82 9.49 -7.80
N PRO A 42 -20.10 10.81 -7.71
CA PRO A 42 -19.49 11.82 -8.57
C PRO A 42 -17.95 11.78 -8.62
N HIS A 43 -17.30 11.67 -7.46
CA HIS A 43 -15.83 11.61 -7.36
C HIS A 43 -15.22 10.37 -8.04
N LYS A 44 -15.94 9.25 -8.11
CA LYS A 44 -15.48 8.04 -8.81
C LYS A 44 -15.67 8.21 -10.32
N THR A 45 -16.78 8.80 -10.73
CA THR A 45 -17.05 9.13 -12.12
C THR A 45 -15.98 10.06 -12.70
N ASP A 46 -15.55 11.08 -11.94
CA ASP A 46 -14.47 11.98 -12.37
C ASP A 46 -13.13 11.25 -12.55
N LYS A 47 -12.74 10.39 -11.59
CA LYS A 47 -11.53 9.55 -11.73
C LYS A 47 -11.59 8.64 -12.95
N LEU A 48 -12.73 7.99 -13.18
CA LEU A 48 -12.93 7.10 -14.33
C LEU A 48 -12.88 7.86 -15.66
N ARG A 49 -13.46 9.06 -15.72
CA ARG A 49 -13.36 9.95 -16.89
C ARG A 49 -11.91 10.33 -17.15
N THR A 50 -11.16 10.72 -16.13
CA THR A 50 -9.73 11.05 -16.27
C THR A 50 -8.92 9.86 -16.78
N LEU A 51 -9.14 8.65 -16.24
CA LEU A 51 -8.46 7.44 -16.71
C LEU A 51 -8.83 7.09 -18.17
N THR A 52 -10.11 7.21 -18.52
CA THR A 52 -10.59 6.93 -19.89
C THR A 52 -9.99 7.92 -20.88
N ASN A 53 -9.98 9.21 -20.54
CA ASN A 53 -9.35 10.26 -21.35
C ASN A 53 -7.85 10.06 -21.52
N ALA A 54 -7.19 9.45 -20.55
CA ALA A 54 -5.77 9.08 -20.64
C ALA A 54 -5.54 7.83 -21.53
N GLY A 55 -6.57 7.04 -21.81
CA GLY A 55 -6.49 5.84 -22.67
C GLY A 55 -6.77 4.52 -21.95
N ALA A 56 -7.24 4.52 -20.70
CA ALA A 56 -7.67 3.30 -20.03
C ALA A 56 -9.01 2.79 -20.59
N ILE A 57 -9.14 1.48 -20.74
CA ILE A 57 -10.36 0.81 -21.18
C ILE A 57 -11.14 0.35 -19.95
N LEU A 58 -12.40 0.77 -19.83
CA LEU A 58 -13.25 0.35 -18.72
C LEU A 58 -13.91 -0.99 -19.05
N LEU A 59 -13.77 -1.96 -18.15
CA LEU A 59 -14.48 -3.23 -18.19
C LEU A 59 -15.50 -3.27 -17.04
N LYS A 60 -16.75 -3.57 -17.36
CA LYS A 60 -17.79 -3.77 -16.33
C LYS A 60 -17.59 -5.13 -15.65
N GLY A 61 -17.58 -5.14 -14.32
CA GLY A 61 -17.53 -6.39 -13.56
C GLY A 61 -17.38 -6.20 -12.06
N SER A 62 -17.41 -7.32 -11.33
CA SER A 62 -17.32 -7.36 -9.87
C SER A 62 -16.49 -8.57 -9.43
N LEU A 63 -15.81 -8.46 -8.29
CA LEU A 63 -15.15 -9.60 -7.63
C LEU A 63 -16.14 -10.65 -7.09
N GLU A 64 -17.44 -10.38 -7.17
CA GLU A 64 -18.54 -11.28 -6.81
C GLU A 64 -19.14 -11.99 -8.05
N ASP A 65 -18.81 -11.54 -9.26
CA ASP A 65 -19.32 -12.09 -10.52
C ASP A 65 -18.20 -12.79 -11.29
N GLU A 66 -18.15 -14.11 -11.12
CA GLU A 66 -17.15 -14.99 -11.74
C GLU A 66 -17.05 -14.81 -13.25
N ARG A 67 -18.19 -14.67 -13.95
CA ARG A 67 -18.20 -14.53 -15.41
C ARG A 67 -17.52 -13.24 -15.83
N SER A 68 -17.84 -12.13 -15.16
CA SER A 68 -17.20 -10.84 -15.46
C SER A 68 -15.69 -10.86 -15.23
N ILE A 69 -15.21 -11.57 -14.20
CA ILE A 69 -13.78 -11.71 -13.93
C ILE A 69 -13.12 -12.58 -14.99
N VAL A 70 -13.73 -13.71 -15.38
CA VAL A 70 -13.19 -14.58 -16.44
C VAL A 70 -13.06 -13.81 -17.76
N ASP A 71 -14.08 -13.05 -18.14
CA ASP A 71 -14.10 -12.28 -19.37
C ASP A 71 -13.04 -11.17 -19.35
N ALA A 72 -12.79 -10.53 -18.20
CA ALA A 72 -11.74 -9.53 -18.05
C ALA A 72 -10.32 -10.15 -18.04
N VAL A 73 -10.10 -11.23 -17.28
CA VAL A 73 -8.80 -11.87 -17.10
C VAL A 73 -8.26 -12.45 -18.42
N LYS A 74 -9.14 -13.00 -19.28
CA LYS A 74 -8.74 -13.52 -20.61
C LYS A 74 -8.17 -12.45 -21.56
N GLN A 75 -8.44 -11.17 -21.31
CA GLN A 75 -8.02 -10.08 -22.20
C GLN A 75 -6.63 -9.53 -21.87
N VAL A 76 -6.00 -9.97 -20.77
CA VAL A 76 -4.80 -9.34 -20.23
C VAL A 76 -3.66 -10.31 -19.97
N ASP A 77 -2.47 -9.78 -19.78
CA ASP A 77 -1.26 -10.53 -19.42
C ASP A 77 -0.96 -10.43 -17.92
N VAL A 78 -1.33 -9.31 -17.29
CA VAL A 78 -1.05 -9.00 -15.89
C VAL A 78 -2.30 -8.50 -15.19
N VAL A 79 -2.49 -8.91 -13.93
CA VAL A 79 -3.58 -8.43 -13.07
C VAL A 79 -2.98 -7.74 -11.86
N ILE A 80 -3.46 -6.53 -11.54
CA ILE A 80 -3.13 -5.79 -10.32
C ILE A 80 -4.42 -5.54 -9.54
N CYS A 81 -4.47 -5.98 -8.30
CA CYS A 81 -5.60 -5.80 -7.41
C CYS A 81 -5.24 -4.79 -6.32
N ALA A 82 -5.98 -3.68 -6.23
CA ALA A 82 -5.76 -2.61 -5.25
C ALA A 82 -7.05 -2.29 -4.48
N ILE A 83 -7.81 -3.33 -4.12
CA ILE A 83 -9.03 -3.21 -3.30
C ILE A 83 -8.68 -2.90 -1.83
N PRO A 84 -9.58 -2.26 -1.05
CA PRO A 84 -9.34 -1.98 0.36
C PRO A 84 -9.05 -3.25 1.19
N SER A 85 -8.21 -3.15 2.22
CA SER A 85 -7.81 -4.29 3.06
C SER A 85 -8.98 -5.02 3.74
N ARG A 86 -10.08 -4.33 4.06
CA ARG A 86 -11.30 -4.98 4.59
C ARG A 86 -11.94 -5.98 3.62
N GLN A 87 -11.63 -5.86 2.33
CA GLN A 87 -12.14 -6.69 1.24
C GLN A 87 -11.09 -7.71 0.76
N VAL A 88 -9.95 -7.86 1.45
CA VAL A 88 -8.81 -8.65 0.96
C VAL A 88 -9.18 -10.09 0.58
N LEU A 89 -10.12 -10.71 1.29
CA LEU A 89 -10.59 -12.08 1.03
C LEU A 89 -11.48 -12.21 -0.21
N GLU A 90 -12.03 -11.11 -0.74
CA GLU A 90 -12.77 -11.09 -2.01
C GLU A 90 -11.86 -11.49 -3.20
N GLN A 91 -10.54 -11.46 -3.02
CA GLN A 91 -9.56 -11.92 -4.02
C GLN A 91 -9.58 -13.44 -4.24
N LYS A 92 -10.20 -14.23 -3.34
CA LYS A 92 -10.27 -15.70 -3.48
C LYS A 92 -10.89 -16.14 -4.81
N LEU A 93 -11.97 -15.47 -5.24
CA LEU A 93 -12.59 -15.78 -6.52
C LEU A 93 -11.65 -15.41 -7.68
N LEU A 94 -11.02 -14.24 -7.62
CA LEU A 94 -10.05 -13.79 -8.62
C LEU A 94 -8.89 -14.79 -8.77
N ILE A 95 -8.32 -15.27 -7.67
CA ILE A 95 -7.21 -16.23 -7.67
C ILE A 95 -7.62 -17.53 -8.37
N ARG A 96 -8.81 -18.06 -8.03
CA ARG A 96 -9.37 -19.24 -8.70
C ARG A 96 -9.52 -19.02 -10.20
N VAL A 97 -10.05 -17.87 -10.63
CA VAL A 97 -10.21 -17.53 -12.04
C VAL A 97 -8.86 -17.39 -12.75
N ILE A 98 -7.89 -16.69 -12.15
CA ILE A 98 -6.54 -16.54 -12.71
C ILE A 98 -5.91 -17.92 -12.95
N LYS A 99 -6.00 -18.83 -11.97
CA LYS A 99 -5.52 -20.20 -12.10
C LYS A 99 -6.22 -20.97 -13.22
N GLN A 100 -7.55 -20.86 -13.32
CA GLN A 100 -8.34 -21.58 -14.32
C GLN A 100 -8.06 -21.08 -15.75
N VAL A 101 -7.91 -19.77 -15.95
CA VAL A 101 -7.63 -19.20 -17.27
C VAL A 101 -6.18 -19.48 -17.70
N GLY A 102 -5.23 -19.47 -16.75
CA GLY A 102 -3.86 -19.92 -16.97
C GLY A 102 -2.98 -19.04 -17.88
N CYS A 103 -3.48 -17.89 -18.35
CA CYS A 103 -2.74 -17.00 -19.26
C CYS A 103 -2.04 -15.82 -18.57
N ILE A 104 -2.20 -15.66 -17.25
CA ILE A 104 -1.65 -14.54 -16.51
C ILE A 104 -0.17 -14.76 -16.20
N LYS A 105 0.66 -13.83 -16.66
CA LYS A 105 2.11 -13.81 -16.51
C LYS A 105 2.56 -13.21 -15.19
N ARG A 106 1.72 -12.37 -14.57
CA ARG A 106 1.95 -11.79 -13.25
C ARG A 106 0.65 -11.39 -12.56
N PHE A 107 0.52 -11.74 -11.30
CA PHE A 107 -0.52 -11.24 -10.41
C PHE A 107 0.10 -10.43 -9.27
N ILE A 108 -0.35 -9.18 -9.11
CA ILE A 108 0.00 -8.31 -7.98
C ILE A 108 -1.26 -8.16 -7.11
N PRO A 109 -1.39 -8.91 -6.00
CA PRO A 109 -2.56 -8.83 -5.12
C PRO A 109 -2.60 -7.55 -4.30
N SER A 110 -3.73 -7.31 -3.63
CA SER A 110 -3.91 -6.18 -2.73
C SER A 110 -3.16 -6.37 -1.40
N GLU A 111 -1.86 -6.12 -1.46
CA GLU A 111 -0.89 -6.17 -0.35
C GLU A 111 -0.65 -4.76 0.20
N PHE A 112 0.07 -3.91 -0.55
CA PHE A 112 0.26 -2.47 -0.37
C PHE A 112 0.26 -1.98 1.09
N GLY A 113 1.18 -2.53 1.88
CA GLY A 113 1.37 -2.21 3.29
C GLY A 113 2.65 -2.85 3.82
N LEU A 114 2.59 -3.34 5.05
CA LEU A 114 3.61 -4.23 5.62
C LEU A 114 3.55 -5.63 5.01
N ASP A 115 4.68 -6.33 5.09
CA ASP A 115 4.76 -7.75 4.76
C ASP A 115 4.06 -8.59 5.84
N PRO A 116 2.92 -9.24 5.57
CA PRO A 116 2.19 -10.04 6.54
C PRO A 116 2.97 -11.26 7.06
N ASP A 117 4.03 -11.69 6.36
CA ASP A 117 4.89 -12.80 6.80
C ASP A 117 6.04 -12.34 7.72
N ARG A 118 6.18 -11.02 7.95
CA ARG A 118 7.25 -10.38 8.73
C ARG A 118 6.71 -9.33 9.70
N ILE A 119 5.74 -9.72 10.51
CA ILE A 119 5.17 -8.87 11.56
C ILE A 119 5.33 -9.50 12.95
N GLN A 120 5.47 -8.66 13.98
CA GLN A 120 5.56 -9.08 15.38
C GLN A 120 4.27 -8.85 16.17
N ILE A 121 3.22 -8.34 15.52
CA ILE A 121 1.92 -8.00 16.13
C ILE A 121 0.80 -9.01 15.83
N SER A 122 1.17 -10.23 15.39
CA SER A 122 0.19 -11.27 15.06
C SER A 122 -0.74 -11.55 16.25
N GLY A 123 -2.05 -11.55 16.01
CA GLY A 123 -3.08 -11.75 17.04
C GLY A 123 -3.60 -10.46 17.69
N MET A 124 -2.93 -9.32 17.48
CA MET A 124 -3.43 -8.01 17.93
C MET A 124 -4.18 -7.25 16.83
N ASP A 125 -3.92 -7.59 15.57
CA ASP A 125 -4.35 -6.86 14.37
C ASP A 125 -5.75 -7.27 13.85
N TYR A 126 -6.50 -8.05 14.63
CA TYR A 126 -7.84 -8.56 14.26
C TYR A 126 -7.84 -9.26 12.88
N GLY A 127 -6.75 -9.99 12.61
CA GLY A 127 -6.56 -10.77 11.38
C GLY A 127 -6.32 -9.92 10.14
N PHE A 128 -5.90 -8.66 10.29
CA PHE A 128 -5.58 -7.79 9.17
C PHE A 128 -4.51 -8.38 8.24
N TYR A 129 -3.40 -8.84 8.81
CA TYR A 129 -2.26 -9.42 8.09
C TYR A 129 -2.44 -10.92 7.85
N SER A 130 -3.05 -11.67 8.77
CA SER A 130 -3.27 -13.12 8.54
C SER A 130 -4.16 -13.39 7.33
N ARG A 131 -5.16 -12.54 7.06
CA ARG A 131 -5.97 -12.61 5.83
C ARG A 131 -5.16 -12.32 4.55
N LYS A 132 -4.13 -11.47 4.62
CA LYS A 132 -3.20 -11.22 3.49
C LYS A 132 -2.25 -12.41 3.29
N ALA A 133 -1.69 -12.95 4.37
CA ALA A 133 -0.90 -14.19 4.31
C ALA A 133 -1.71 -15.35 3.70
N GLU A 134 -2.99 -15.49 4.04
CA GLU A 134 -3.90 -16.47 3.41
C GLU A 134 -3.96 -16.28 1.88
N ILE A 135 -4.09 -15.05 1.40
CA ILE A 135 -4.09 -14.73 -0.03
C ILE A 135 -2.76 -15.13 -0.68
N ARG A 136 -1.61 -14.86 -0.04
CA ARG A 136 -0.30 -15.29 -0.55
C ARG A 136 -0.22 -16.80 -0.71
N ARG A 137 -0.61 -17.56 0.33
CA ARG A 137 -0.61 -19.02 0.30
C ARG A 137 -1.50 -19.59 -0.81
N LEU A 138 -2.67 -18.98 -1.07
CA LEU A 138 -3.55 -19.39 -2.18
C LEU A 138 -2.94 -19.13 -3.57
N ILE A 139 -2.23 -18.01 -3.74
CA ILE A 139 -1.53 -17.67 -4.98
C ILE A 139 -0.39 -18.67 -5.24
N GLU A 140 0.45 -18.90 -4.23
CA GLU A 140 1.61 -19.79 -4.29
C GLU A 140 1.19 -21.25 -4.53
N ALA A 141 0.22 -21.77 -3.77
CA ALA A 141 -0.34 -23.11 -3.98
C ALA A 141 -1.05 -23.24 -5.33
N GLY A 142 -1.49 -22.12 -5.92
CA GLY A 142 -2.04 -22.05 -7.26
C GLY A 142 -0.99 -22.14 -8.36
N GLY A 143 0.31 -22.00 -8.04
CA GLY A 143 1.38 -21.86 -9.01
C GLY A 143 1.27 -20.58 -9.85
N ILE A 144 0.56 -19.56 -9.33
CA ILE A 144 0.30 -18.31 -10.05
C ILE A 144 1.55 -17.42 -9.97
N PRO A 145 2.12 -16.96 -11.10
CA PRO A 145 3.23 -16.00 -11.09
C PRO A 145 2.86 -14.72 -10.35
N TYR A 146 3.67 -14.27 -9.38
CA TYR A 146 3.29 -13.15 -8.51
C TYR A 146 4.38 -12.10 -8.28
N THR A 147 3.96 -10.95 -7.78
CA THR A 147 4.82 -9.98 -7.08
C THR A 147 4.03 -9.39 -5.92
N TYR A 148 4.61 -9.40 -4.73
CA TYR A 148 4.00 -8.76 -3.56
C TYR A 148 4.65 -7.40 -3.32
N ILE A 149 3.86 -6.33 -3.31
CA ILE A 149 4.38 -4.97 -3.05
C ILE A 149 4.22 -4.67 -1.56
N SER A 150 5.34 -4.57 -0.86
CA SER A 150 5.41 -4.14 0.54
C SER A 150 5.85 -2.68 0.60
N CYS A 151 4.89 -1.76 0.60
CA CYS A 151 5.14 -0.31 0.52
C CYS A 151 5.11 0.41 1.87
N ASN A 152 5.07 -0.31 3.00
CA ASN A 152 5.02 0.28 4.35
C ASN A 152 3.80 1.21 4.50
N PHE A 153 3.96 2.41 5.07
CA PHE A 153 2.86 3.36 5.13
C PHE A 153 2.73 4.17 3.85
N LEU A 154 1.50 4.28 3.36
CA LEU A 154 1.15 5.33 2.42
C LEU A 154 1.21 6.69 3.14
N MET A 155 1.86 7.67 2.53
CA MET A 155 1.99 9.01 3.12
C MET A 155 0.65 9.63 3.48
N SER A 156 -0.46 9.37 2.77
CA SER A 156 -1.75 9.94 3.15
C SER A 156 -2.35 9.42 4.46
N TYR A 157 -1.79 8.37 5.06
CA TYR A 157 -2.40 7.73 6.22
C TYR A 157 -2.01 8.41 7.55
N LEU A 158 -0.78 8.20 8.04
CA LEU A 158 -0.32 8.74 9.34
C LEU A 158 0.57 9.98 9.22
N LEU A 159 1.12 10.28 8.04
CA LEU A 159 2.02 11.43 7.88
C LEU A 159 1.32 12.80 8.00
N PRO A 160 0.06 13.01 7.54
CA PRO A 160 -0.58 14.32 7.62
C PRO A 160 -0.81 14.77 9.07
N SER A 161 -0.93 13.82 9.99
CA SER A 161 -1.12 14.08 11.41
C SER A 161 0.18 14.00 12.22
N ILE A 162 1.35 13.82 11.60
CA ILE A 162 2.62 13.58 12.32
C ILE A 162 2.46 12.38 13.27
N VAL A 163 1.82 11.31 12.77
CA VAL A 163 1.58 10.05 13.49
C VAL A 163 0.72 10.25 14.75
N GLN A 164 -0.07 11.32 14.82
CA GLN A 164 -1.01 11.54 15.91
C GLN A 164 -2.35 10.87 15.58
N PRO A 165 -2.80 9.87 16.37
CA PRO A 165 -4.03 9.16 16.11
C PRO A 165 -5.27 10.04 16.30
N GLY A 166 -6.32 9.81 15.51
CA GLY A 166 -7.60 10.51 15.63
C GLY A 166 -7.65 11.95 15.09
N VAL A 167 -6.55 12.49 14.57
CA VAL A 167 -6.49 13.81 13.92
C VAL A 167 -6.00 13.69 12.48
N LYS A 168 -6.34 14.66 11.63
CA LYS A 168 -6.01 14.65 10.18
C LYS A 168 -5.08 15.76 9.74
N THR A 169 -4.75 16.67 10.65
CA THR A 169 -3.90 17.82 10.40
C THR A 169 -2.72 17.77 11.36
N PRO A 170 -1.57 18.33 10.99
CA PRO A 170 -0.40 18.25 11.83
C PRO A 170 -0.61 19.06 13.12
N PRO A 171 -0.09 18.61 14.27
CA PRO A 171 -0.19 19.33 15.54
C PRO A 171 0.58 20.65 15.50
N LYS A 172 0.08 21.66 16.21
CA LYS A 172 0.69 22.99 16.32
C LYS A 172 1.19 23.35 17.71
N ASP A 173 0.77 22.59 18.74
CA ASP A 173 1.09 22.89 20.14
C ASP A 173 1.67 21.70 20.89
N LYS A 174 1.03 20.52 20.77
CA LYS A 174 1.40 19.32 21.53
C LYS A 174 1.49 18.10 20.62
N VAL A 175 2.39 17.19 20.96
CA VAL A 175 2.58 15.94 20.22
C VAL A 175 2.88 14.79 21.18
N THR A 176 2.37 13.61 20.85
CA THR A 176 2.65 12.38 21.58
C THR A 176 3.75 11.61 20.87
N VAL A 177 4.77 11.20 21.61
CA VAL A 177 5.81 10.27 21.19
C VAL A 177 5.49 8.90 21.76
N PHE A 178 5.43 7.88 20.91
CA PHE A 178 5.15 6.50 21.31
C PHE A 178 6.45 5.72 21.51
N GLY A 179 6.57 5.00 22.62
CA GLY A 179 7.81 4.36 23.03
C GLY A 179 8.89 5.40 23.38
N ASP A 180 10.12 5.15 22.95
CA ASP A 180 11.24 6.10 23.08
C ASP A 180 11.31 7.09 21.89
N GLY A 181 10.50 6.88 20.86
CA GLY A 181 10.43 7.69 19.66
C GLY A 181 11.55 7.48 18.64
N ASN A 182 12.47 6.52 18.85
CA ASN A 182 13.67 6.32 18.03
C ASN A 182 13.55 5.19 16.99
N VAL A 183 12.60 4.27 17.17
CA VAL A 183 12.30 3.23 16.17
C VAL A 183 11.78 3.89 14.90
N LYS A 184 12.30 3.47 13.74
CA LYS A 184 12.00 4.10 12.45
C LYS A 184 10.83 3.45 11.73
N GLY A 185 9.91 4.30 11.28
CA GLY A 185 8.89 3.99 10.29
C GLY A 185 9.27 4.48 8.90
N ILE A 186 8.53 4.03 7.89
CA ILE A 186 8.77 4.27 6.47
C ILE A 186 7.47 4.73 5.81
N PHE A 187 7.56 5.84 5.08
CA PHE A 187 6.44 6.42 4.35
C PHE A 187 6.74 6.51 2.85
N VAL A 188 5.77 6.13 2.02
CA VAL A 188 5.89 6.22 0.55
C VAL A 188 4.63 6.87 -0.01
N LYS A 189 4.78 7.85 -0.91
CA LYS A 189 3.63 8.50 -1.55
C LYS A 189 2.95 7.54 -2.50
N GLU A 190 1.63 7.62 -2.60
CA GLU A 190 0.81 6.72 -3.43
C GLU A 190 1.23 6.72 -4.90
N VAL A 191 1.60 7.89 -5.44
CA VAL A 191 2.09 8.01 -6.82
C VAL A 191 3.43 7.31 -7.04
N ASP A 192 4.28 7.28 -6.01
CA ASP A 192 5.57 6.59 -6.08
C ASP A 192 5.37 5.08 -5.94
N VAL A 193 4.51 4.64 -5.01
CA VAL A 193 4.10 3.23 -4.89
C VAL A 193 3.54 2.72 -6.22
N ALA A 194 2.69 3.51 -6.87
CA ALA A 194 2.16 3.19 -8.18
C ALA A 194 3.26 3.06 -9.24
N THR A 195 4.19 4.00 -9.29
CA THR A 195 5.31 3.98 -10.25
C THR A 195 6.19 2.74 -10.06
N PHE A 196 6.62 2.45 -8.83
CA PHE A 196 7.40 1.24 -8.52
C PHE A 196 6.62 -0.05 -8.82
N THR A 197 5.31 -0.07 -8.58
CA THR A 197 4.45 -1.23 -8.91
C THR A 197 4.46 -1.48 -10.42
N ILE A 198 4.34 -0.43 -11.24
CA ILE A 198 4.36 -0.56 -12.71
C ILE A 198 5.75 -0.92 -13.24
N CYS A 199 6.83 -0.42 -12.64
CA CYS A 199 8.19 -0.89 -12.97
C CYS A 199 8.35 -2.40 -12.77
N ALA A 200 7.69 -2.98 -11.76
CA ALA A 200 7.76 -4.40 -11.44
C ALA A 200 6.94 -5.32 -12.36
N VAL A 201 6.02 -4.77 -13.17
CA VAL A 201 5.04 -5.55 -13.97
C VAL A 201 5.70 -6.56 -14.91
N ASP A 202 6.67 -6.09 -15.71
CA ASP A 202 7.35 -6.89 -16.73
C ASP A 202 8.79 -7.28 -16.32
N ASP A 203 9.22 -6.90 -15.12
CA ASP A 203 10.59 -7.15 -14.67
C ASP A 203 10.75 -8.62 -14.22
N PRO A 204 11.67 -9.40 -14.81
CA PRO A 204 11.91 -10.76 -14.38
C PRO A 204 12.51 -10.84 -12.96
N ARG A 205 13.17 -9.77 -12.48
CA ARG A 205 13.81 -9.74 -11.15
C ARG A 205 12.79 -9.69 -10.01
N THR A 206 11.55 -9.34 -10.30
CA THR A 206 10.45 -9.26 -9.32
C THR A 206 9.49 -10.45 -9.39
N LEU A 207 9.74 -11.41 -10.29
CA LEU A 207 8.92 -12.61 -10.45
C LEU A 207 9.03 -13.51 -9.23
N ASN A 208 7.89 -13.79 -8.61
CA ASN A 208 7.73 -14.59 -7.39
C ASN A 208 8.54 -14.03 -6.21
N LYS A 209 8.56 -12.70 -6.07
CA LYS A 209 9.27 -11.96 -5.02
C LYS A 209 8.36 -11.00 -4.27
N VAL A 210 8.78 -10.66 -3.05
CA VAL A 210 8.37 -9.42 -2.41
C VAL A 210 9.24 -8.29 -2.94
N VAL A 211 8.62 -7.16 -3.31
CA VAL A 211 9.30 -5.90 -3.60
C VAL A 211 9.02 -4.96 -2.43
N TYR A 212 10.05 -4.71 -1.64
CA TYR A 212 9.97 -3.77 -0.52
C TYR A 212 10.29 -2.37 -1.01
N LEU A 213 9.54 -1.37 -0.55
CA LEU A 213 9.85 0.04 -0.81
C LEU A 213 10.37 0.68 0.47
N ARG A 214 11.69 0.82 0.57
CA ARG A 214 12.39 1.51 1.67
C ARG A 214 13.20 2.70 1.13
N PRO A 215 12.55 3.73 0.54
CA PRO A 215 13.25 4.86 -0.05
C PRO A 215 14.19 5.55 0.94
N PRO A 216 15.47 5.77 0.58
CA PRO A 216 16.38 6.58 1.37
C PRO A 216 15.78 7.96 1.69
N GLY A 217 15.91 8.40 2.94
CA GLY A 217 15.33 9.68 3.41
C GLY A 217 13.86 9.62 3.82
N ASN A 218 13.16 8.52 3.53
CA ASN A 218 11.79 8.29 3.98
C ASN A 218 11.68 7.28 5.13
N CYS A 219 12.82 6.85 5.66
CA CYS A 219 12.93 6.05 6.88
C CYS A 219 13.23 7.00 8.04
N ILE A 220 12.24 7.25 8.89
CA ILE A 220 12.28 8.30 9.91
C ILE A 220 11.69 7.79 11.23
N SER A 221 12.31 8.15 12.34
CA SER A 221 11.77 7.96 13.67
C SER A 221 10.75 9.04 14.02
N LEU A 222 9.95 8.85 15.07
CA LEU A 222 8.97 9.85 15.47
C LEU A 222 9.64 11.12 16.00
N ASN A 223 10.76 10.98 16.72
CA ASN A 223 11.57 12.13 17.17
C ASN A 223 12.08 12.95 15.97
N GLU A 224 12.72 12.31 15.00
CA GLU A 224 13.22 12.98 13.77
C GLU A 224 12.07 13.64 12.98
N LEU A 225 10.90 12.99 12.90
CA LEU A 225 9.74 13.54 12.19
C LEU A 225 9.18 14.79 12.88
N ILE A 226 9.10 14.77 14.20
CA ILE A 226 8.65 15.92 15.00
C ILE A 226 9.63 17.07 14.85
N GLU A 227 10.94 16.82 14.97
CA GLU A 227 11.97 17.85 14.77
C GLU A 227 11.89 18.50 13.38
N LEU A 228 11.69 17.68 12.34
CA LEU A 228 11.50 18.17 10.98
C LEU A 228 10.24 19.05 10.86
N TRP A 229 9.15 18.67 11.53
CA TRP A 229 7.94 19.46 11.53
C TRP A 229 8.10 20.78 12.32
N GLU A 230 8.69 20.73 13.52
CA GLU A 230 9.02 21.91 14.35
C GLU A 230 9.86 22.94 13.59
N SER A 231 10.84 22.46 12.81
CA SER A 231 11.66 23.30 11.94
C SER A 231 10.83 24.01 10.86
N LYS A 232 9.86 23.31 10.24
CA LYS A 232 9.00 23.87 9.18
C LYS A 232 8.00 24.91 9.72
N ILE A 233 7.48 24.71 10.93
CA ILE A 233 6.57 25.68 11.57
C ILE A 233 7.28 26.74 12.43
N ASN A 234 8.60 26.68 12.51
CA ASN A 234 9.44 27.55 13.36
C ASN A 234 8.94 27.63 14.81
N LYS A 235 8.56 26.48 15.38
CA LYS A 235 8.01 26.38 16.74
C LYS A 235 8.27 25.00 17.34
N ASN A 236 8.75 24.98 18.59
CA ASN A 236 8.85 23.76 19.39
C ASN A 236 7.47 23.36 19.95
N LEU A 237 7.14 22.09 19.83
CA LEU A 237 5.95 21.45 20.37
C LEU A 237 6.22 20.90 21.78
N GLU A 238 5.19 20.92 22.62
CA GLU A 238 5.19 20.19 23.89
C GLU A 238 5.11 18.68 23.60
N LYS A 239 6.14 17.94 23.99
CA LYS A 239 6.26 16.49 23.74
C LYS A 239 5.86 15.69 24.98
N THR A 240 4.93 14.76 24.82
CA THR A 240 4.59 13.77 25.86
C THR A 240 4.97 12.38 25.38
N TYR A 241 5.67 11.62 26.21
CA TYR A 241 6.06 10.25 25.89
C TYR A 241 5.06 9.25 26.48
N VAL A 242 4.61 8.30 25.66
CA VAL A 242 3.75 7.18 26.06
C VAL A 242 4.59 5.90 25.97
N PRO A 243 5.00 5.31 27.10
CA PRO A 243 5.75 4.06 27.12
C PRO A 243 5.01 2.90 26.42
N GLU A 244 5.75 1.88 25.99
CA GLU A 244 5.20 0.69 25.33
C GLU A 244 4.05 0.05 26.13
N GLU A 245 4.23 -0.13 27.44
CA GLU A 245 3.22 -0.74 28.31
C GLU A 245 1.92 0.08 28.35
N GLU A 246 2.01 1.41 28.41
CA GLU A 246 0.84 2.29 28.40
C GLU A 246 0.14 2.27 27.04
N LEU A 247 0.89 2.27 25.93
CA LEU A 247 0.32 2.14 24.59
C LEU A 247 -0.42 0.80 24.42
N LEU A 248 0.18 -0.29 24.91
CA LEU A 248 -0.47 -1.61 24.93
C LEU A 248 -1.74 -1.62 25.78
N GLY A 249 -1.76 -0.92 26.91
CA GLY A 249 -2.96 -0.69 27.71
C GLY A 249 -4.06 -0.01 26.89
N LYS A 250 -3.74 1.13 26.25
CA LYS A 250 -4.67 1.87 25.39
C LYS A 250 -5.22 1.03 24.23
N ILE A 251 -4.39 0.19 23.60
CA ILE A 251 -4.82 -0.71 22.51
C ILE A 251 -5.86 -1.71 23.01
N LYS A 252 -5.66 -2.28 24.22
CA LYS A 252 -6.57 -3.28 24.80
C LYS A 252 -7.89 -2.68 25.29
N GLU A 253 -7.83 -1.46 25.84
CA GLU A 253 -9.00 -0.76 26.39
C GLU A 253 -9.86 -0.13 25.29
N THR A 254 -9.27 0.20 24.14
CA THR A 254 -9.98 0.79 23.01
C THR A 254 -10.57 -0.32 22.11
N PRO A 255 -11.90 -0.32 21.84
CA PRO A 255 -12.51 -1.36 21.01
C PRO A 255 -12.08 -1.24 19.54
N TYR A 256 -12.07 -2.36 18.83
CA TYR A 256 -11.92 -2.37 17.38
C TYR A 256 -13.19 -1.82 16.71
N PRO A 257 -13.10 -0.99 15.65
CA PRO A 257 -11.89 -0.63 14.89
C PRO A 257 -11.13 0.60 15.38
N ASP A 258 -11.54 1.24 16.48
CA ASP A 258 -10.98 2.53 16.93
C ASP A 258 -9.52 2.41 17.40
N ASN A 259 -9.08 1.22 17.80
CA ASN A 259 -7.68 0.94 18.17
C ASN A 259 -6.74 0.66 16.97
N MET A 260 -7.24 0.63 15.74
CA MET A 260 -6.46 0.20 14.57
C MET A 260 -5.23 1.08 14.31
N GLU A 261 -5.37 2.41 14.42
CA GLU A 261 -4.23 3.32 14.27
C GLU A 261 -3.16 3.05 15.33
N LEU A 262 -3.56 2.85 16.58
CA LEU A 262 -2.64 2.54 17.69
C LEU A 262 -1.89 1.23 17.44
N ILE A 263 -2.55 0.20 16.92
CA ILE A 263 -1.93 -1.09 16.57
C ILE A 263 -0.86 -0.89 15.48
N PHE A 264 -1.15 -0.11 14.45
CA PHE A 264 -0.18 0.15 13.37
C PHE A 264 0.96 1.05 13.81
N ILE A 265 0.70 2.03 14.66
CA ILE A 265 1.74 2.85 15.31
C ILE A 265 2.65 1.95 16.15
N TYR A 266 2.08 1.07 16.98
CA TYR A 266 2.83 0.12 17.79
C TYR A 266 3.69 -0.82 16.92
N SER A 267 3.12 -1.38 15.85
CA SER A 267 3.84 -2.24 14.90
C SER A 267 5.04 -1.53 14.27
N ALA A 268 4.87 -0.31 13.77
CA ALA A 268 5.93 0.38 13.05
C ALA A 268 6.93 1.09 13.97
N PHE A 269 6.46 1.84 14.97
CA PHE A 269 7.27 2.76 15.79
C PHE A 269 7.61 2.22 17.19
N VAL A 270 7.19 1.00 17.53
CA VAL A 270 7.64 0.33 18.77
C VAL A 270 8.27 -1.02 18.44
N LYS A 271 7.58 -1.88 17.68
CA LYS A 271 8.14 -3.19 17.26
C LYS A 271 9.14 -3.09 16.12
N GLY A 272 9.09 -2.01 15.33
CA GLY A 272 9.98 -1.84 14.19
C GLY A 272 9.65 -2.76 13.02
N ASP A 273 8.39 -3.21 12.86
CA ASP A 273 7.99 -4.19 11.84
C ASP A 273 8.35 -3.77 10.39
N GLN A 274 8.61 -2.47 10.16
CA GLN A 274 9.03 -1.95 8.86
C GLN A 274 10.54 -2.07 8.61
N THR A 275 11.35 -2.24 9.66
CA THR A 275 12.82 -2.04 9.61
C THR A 275 13.64 -3.10 10.35
N TYR A 276 13.05 -3.96 11.18
CA TYR A 276 13.78 -4.92 12.03
C TYR A 276 14.53 -6.03 11.27
N PHE A 277 14.19 -6.24 10.00
CA PHE A 277 14.78 -7.29 9.16
C PHE A 277 15.52 -6.70 7.96
N ASP A 278 16.57 -7.41 7.56
CA ASP A 278 17.27 -7.16 6.31
C ASP A 278 16.57 -7.84 5.12
N ILE A 279 16.50 -7.12 4.00
CA ILE A 279 15.87 -7.60 2.76
C ILE A 279 16.86 -8.46 1.96
N GLU A 280 18.16 -8.15 1.98
CA GLU A 280 19.13 -8.86 1.14
C GLU A 280 19.25 -10.34 1.53
N SER A 281 19.14 -10.63 2.83
CA SER A 281 19.12 -11.99 3.37
C SER A 281 17.92 -12.86 2.93
N SER A 282 16.82 -12.29 2.42
CA SER A 282 15.62 -13.06 2.06
C SER A 282 15.56 -13.52 0.62
N GLY A 283 16.45 -13.01 -0.24
CA GLY A 283 16.38 -13.20 -1.68
C GLY A 283 15.23 -12.43 -2.34
N ASP A 284 14.53 -11.56 -1.61
CA ASP A 284 13.61 -10.55 -2.15
C ASP A 284 14.36 -9.30 -2.60
N VAL A 285 13.64 -8.30 -3.10
CA VAL A 285 14.24 -7.12 -3.72
C VAL A 285 13.73 -5.83 -3.10
N GLU A 286 14.58 -4.82 -3.10
CA GLU A 286 14.24 -3.46 -2.68
C GLU A 286 14.05 -2.58 -3.93
N GLY A 287 12.89 -1.93 -4.04
CA GLY A 287 12.45 -1.23 -5.24
C GLY A 287 13.31 -0.03 -5.61
N THR A 288 13.82 0.74 -4.64
CA THR A 288 14.67 1.91 -4.93
C THR A 288 16.06 1.53 -5.42
N LYS A 289 16.60 0.40 -4.95
CA LYS A 289 17.81 -0.22 -5.51
C LYS A 289 17.56 -0.77 -6.92
N LEU A 290 16.40 -1.38 -7.15
CA LEU A 290 16.06 -2.01 -8.42
C LEU A 290 15.76 -0.99 -9.54
N TYR A 291 15.22 0.17 -9.17
CA TYR A 291 14.78 1.23 -10.07
C TYR A 291 15.33 2.60 -9.64
N PRO A 292 16.66 2.82 -9.70
CA PRO A 292 17.29 4.06 -9.21
C PRO A 292 16.92 5.32 -10.02
N HIS A 293 16.28 5.15 -11.17
CA HIS A 293 15.79 6.23 -12.01
C HIS A 293 14.44 6.79 -11.56
N VAL A 294 13.70 6.06 -10.72
CA VAL A 294 12.41 6.51 -10.19
C VAL A 294 12.67 7.54 -9.11
N LYS A 295 12.29 8.79 -9.38
CA LYS A 295 12.23 9.84 -8.36
C LYS A 295 11.02 9.59 -7.47
N TYR A 296 11.18 9.81 -6.18
CA TYR A 296 10.12 9.65 -5.19
C TYR A 296 10.02 10.90 -4.32
N THR A 297 8.81 11.13 -3.80
CA THR A 297 8.49 12.22 -2.89
C THR A 297 9.13 11.95 -1.54
N THR A 298 9.92 12.90 -1.05
CA THR A 298 10.51 12.83 0.30
C THR A 298 9.49 13.21 1.37
N ILE A 299 9.72 12.77 2.60
CA ILE A 299 8.90 13.23 3.75
C ILE A 299 8.93 14.75 3.87
N GLY A 300 10.10 15.37 3.67
CA GLY A 300 10.27 16.82 3.72
C GLY A 300 9.36 17.55 2.73
N GLU A 301 9.37 17.13 1.46
CA GLU A 301 8.52 17.69 0.40
C GLU A 301 7.03 17.48 0.69
N PHE A 302 6.64 16.33 1.25
CA PHE A 302 5.25 16.10 1.64
C PHE A 302 4.81 17.07 2.74
N LEU A 303 5.62 17.23 3.78
CA LEU A 303 5.30 18.12 4.90
C LEU A 303 5.20 19.59 4.46
N ASP A 304 5.94 20.03 3.43
CA ASP A 304 5.78 21.38 2.86
C ASP A 304 4.38 21.63 2.29
N THR A 305 3.67 20.58 1.88
CA THR A 305 2.29 20.71 1.40
C THR A 305 1.25 20.89 2.51
N LEU A 306 1.67 20.77 3.79
CA LEU A 306 0.80 20.89 4.96
C LEU A 306 0.91 22.25 5.68
N LEU A 307 1.79 23.14 5.20
CA LEU A 307 2.02 24.46 5.77
C LEU A 307 0.88 25.44 5.48
#